data_AF-A0A6I4TB37-F1
#
_entry.id   AF-A0A6I4TB37-F1
#
_cell.length_a   1.000
_cell.length_b   1.000
_cell.length_c   1.000
_cell.angle_alpha   90.00
_cell.angle_beta   90.00
_cell.angle_gamma   90.00
#
_symmetry.space_group_name_H-M   'P 1'
#
loop_
_entity.id
_entity.type
_entity.pdbx_description
1 polymer ?
#
loop_
_entity_poly.entity_id
_entity_poly.type
_entity_poly.pdbx_seq_one_letter_code
_entity_poly.pdbx_strand_id
1 'polypeptide(L)'
;MDERSKPQKLTGKGARQIRKTLDKTRGGLRKVPGPSTNPATNLMIADIGMRTASMLFRRTMEKGLLRARFTPEKAREVVEGRTLGRTLATVAISKVATRSVPGAVLVGGSILAKIILDRSVSRRQAEREGDAALEEQANQD
;
A
#
# COMPACT_ATOMS: atom_id res chain seq x y z
N MET A 1 15.09 -1.60 45.47
CA MET A 1 13.75 -2.18 45.36
C MET A 1 12.96 -1.27 44.44
N ASP A 2 13.08 -1.38 43.12
CA ASP A 2 12.41 -2.34 42.19
C ASP A 2 10.88 -2.15 42.13
N GLU A 3 10.38 -1.51 41.08
CA GLU A 3 9.38 -2.16 40.21
C GLU A 3 9.33 -1.46 38.85
N ARG A 4 9.78 -2.20 37.83
CA ARG A 4 9.76 -1.82 36.42
C ARG A 4 8.33 -1.55 35.94
N SER A 5 8.19 -0.39 35.33
CA SER A 5 7.07 0.07 34.51
C SER A 5 6.61 -1.04 33.55
N LYS A 6 5.51 -1.71 33.88
CA LYS A 6 4.90 -2.78 33.07
C LYS A 6 4.39 -2.19 31.75
N PRO A 7 4.63 -2.84 30.60
CA PRO A 7 4.19 -2.33 29.30
C PRO A 7 2.66 -2.38 29.17
N GLN A 8 2.08 -1.27 28.70
CA GLN A 8 0.65 -1.08 28.42
C GLN A 8 0.06 -2.24 27.62
N LYS A 9 -0.96 -2.88 28.20
CA LYS A 9 -1.78 -3.88 27.55
C LYS A 9 -2.66 -3.21 26.50
N LEU A 10 -2.32 -3.39 25.21
CA LEU A 10 -3.23 -3.22 24.07
C LEU A 10 -4.32 -4.32 24.12
N THR A 11 -5.19 -4.29 25.12
CA THR A 11 -6.23 -5.30 25.37
C THR A 11 -7.62 -4.72 25.08
N GLY A 12 -7.88 -4.46 23.81
CA GLY A 12 -9.23 -4.23 23.30
C GLY A 12 -9.74 -5.45 22.53
N LYS A 13 -11.05 -5.63 22.41
CA LYS A 13 -11.70 -6.68 21.60
C LYS A 13 -11.09 -6.78 20.18
N GLY A 14 -10.62 -5.67 19.61
CA GLY A 14 -9.91 -5.63 18.32
C GLY A 14 -8.58 -6.41 18.30
N ALA A 15 -7.77 -6.35 19.36
CA ALA A 15 -6.52 -7.10 19.45
C ALA A 15 -6.76 -8.62 19.48
N ARG A 16 -7.87 -9.06 20.08
CA ARG A 16 -8.29 -10.47 20.09
C ARG A 16 -8.74 -10.96 18.72
N GLN A 17 -9.49 -10.14 17.98
CA GLN A 17 -9.90 -10.48 16.62
C GLN A 17 -8.70 -10.58 15.68
N ILE A 18 -7.76 -9.63 15.78
CA ILE A 18 -6.52 -9.64 14.99
C ILE A 18 -5.68 -10.90 15.31
N ARG A 19 -5.55 -11.30 16.58
CA ARG A 19 -4.84 -12.55 16.93
C ARG A 19 -5.55 -13.79 16.36
N LYS A 20 -6.87 -13.86 16.49
CA LYS A 20 -7.65 -15.01 16.00
C LYS A 20 -7.54 -15.18 14.50
N THR A 21 -7.55 -14.08 13.74
CA THR A 21 -7.32 -14.14 12.29
C THR A 21 -5.90 -14.56 11.98
N LEU A 22 -4.88 -13.95 12.61
CA LEU A 22 -3.47 -14.33 12.47
C LEU A 22 -3.21 -15.81 12.73
N ASP A 23 -3.77 -16.37 13.81
CA ASP A 23 -3.59 -17.77 14.17
C ASP A 23 -4.25 -18.70 13.16
N LYS A 24 -5.42 -18.32 12.62
CA LYS A 24 -6.09 -19.07 11.55
C LYS A 24 -5.25 -19.06 10.26
N THR A 25 -4.66 -17.92 9.90
CA THR A 25 -3.76 -17.83 8.73
C THR A 25 -2.50 -18.66 8.92
N ARG A 26 -1.87 -18.62 10.11
CA ARG A 26 -0.71 -19.44 10.45
C ARG A 26 -1.02 -20.93 10.41
N GLY A 27 -2.19 -21.34 10.91
CA GLY A 27 -2.67 -22.72 10.85
C GLY A 27 -2.84 -23.23 9.42
N GLY A 28 -3.37 -22.38 8.53
CA GLY A 28 -3.48 -22.69 7.09
C GLY A 28 -2.10 -22.84 6.41
N LEU A 29 -1.18 -21.91 6.68
CA LEU A 29 0.18 -21.94 6.11
C LEU A 29 0.98 -23.18 6.53
N ARG A 30 0.80 -23.66 7.77
CA ARG A 30 1.42 -24.91 8.24
C ARG A 30 0.90 -26.15 7.53
N LYS A 31 -0.30 -26.08 6.94
CA LYS A 31 -0.99 -27.23 6.33
C LYS A 31 -0.70 -27.36 4.83
N VAL A 32 0.02 -26.42 4.23
CA VAL A 32 0.44 -26.47 2.83
C VAL A 32 1.84 -27.09 2.78
N PRO A 33 2.00 -28.30 2.23
CA PRO A 33 3.32 -28.86 1.96
C PRO A 33 4.06 -27.94 0.98
N GLY A 34 5.27 -27.51 1.33
CA GLY A 34 6.11 -26.75 0.41
C GLY A 34 6.74 -27.64 -0.67
N PRO A 35 7.32 -27.03 -1.71
CA PRO A 35 7.94 -27.76 -2.83
C PRO A 35 9.12 -28.65 -2.39
N SER A 36 9.71 -28.40 -1.23
CA SER A 36 10.72 -29.24 -0.59
C SER A 36 10.23 -29.76 0.77
N THR A 37 10.71 -30.92 1.19
CA THR A 37 10.53 -31.44 2.56
C THR A 37 11.31 -30.63 3.60
N ASN A 38 12.31 -29.85 3.19
CA ASN A 38 13.09 -28.99 4.08
C ASN A 38 12.40 -27.60 4.23
N PRO A 39 11.98 -27.21 5.44
CA PRO A 39 11.31 -25.93 5.68
C PRO A 39 12.22 -24.72 5.41
N ALA A 40 13.53 -24.81 5.64
CA ALA A 40 14.47 -23.73 5.36
C ALA A 40 14.57 -23.47 3.85
N THR A 41 14.61 -24.53 3.04
CA THR A 41 14.61 -24.43 1.57
C THR A 41 13.32 -23.81 1.05
N ASN A 42 12.17 -24.19 1.60
CA ASN A 42 10.88 -23.59 1.23
C ASN A 42 10.83 -22.09 1.50
N LEU A 43 11.38 -21.65 2.64
CA LEU A 43 11.47 -20.23 2.97
C LEU A 43 12.38 -19.48 2.00
N MET A 44 13.51 -20.08 1.62
CA MET A 44 14.43 -19.48 0.65
C MET A 44 13.78 -19.36 -0.73
N ILE A 45 13.10 -20.41 -1.22
CA ILE A 45 12.36 -20.39 -2.48
C ILE A 45 11.27 -19.33 -2.44
N ALA A 46 10.51 -19.25 -1.35
CA ALA A 46 9.47 -18.25 -1.17
C ALA A 46 10.03 -16.82 -1.16
N ASP A 47 11.14 -16.56 -0.47
CA ASP A 47 11.76 -15.23 -0.42
C ASP A 47 12.27 -14.80 -1.81
N ILE A 48 12.95 -15.70 -2.53
CA ILE A 48 13.42 -15.46 -3.90
C ILE A 48 12.24 -15.22 -4.84
N GLY A 49 11.21 -16.06 -4.78
CA GLY A 49 9.99 -15.92 -5.56
C GLY A 49 9.31 -14.57 -5.31
N MET A 50 9.16 -14.18 -4.04
CA MET A 50 8.55 -12.92 -3.64
C MET A 50 9.33 -11.70 -4.12
N ARG A 51 10.66 -11.70 -4.02
CA ARG A 51 11.49 -10.60 -4.54
C ARG A 51 11.35 -10.45 -6.04
N THR A 52 11.36 -11.58 -6.76
CA THR A 52 11.23 -11.62 -8.21
C THR A 52 9.86 -11.12 -8.67
N ALA A 53 8.79 -11.64 -8.06
CA ALA A 53 7.42 -11.22 -8.32
C ALA A 53 7.23 -9.73 -8.05
N SER A 54 7.74 -9.23 -6.93
CA SER A 54 7.64 -7.82 -6.55
C SER A 54 8.35 -6.89 -7.55
N MET A 55 9.55 -7.27 -7.99
CA MET A 55 10.29 -6.49 -8.99
C MET A 55 9.57 -6.44 -10.32
N LEU A 56 9.02 -7.57 -10.78
CA LEU A 56 8.27 -7.64 -12.04
C LEU A 56 6.98 -6.82 -11.95
N PHE A 57 6.23 -6.99 -10.87
CA PHE A 57 4.99 -6.25 -10.63
C PHE A 57 5.22 -4.74 -10.66
N ARG A 58 6.26 -4.26 -9.96
CA ARG A 58 6.62 -2.84 -9.96
C ARG A 58 6.88 -2.33 -11.38
N ARG A 59 7.69 -3.03 -12.16
CA ARG A 59 8.04 -2.62 -13.54
C ARG A 59 6.81 -2.57 -14.44
N THR A 60 5.92 -3.54 -14.32
CA THR A 60 4.68 -3.61 -15.11
C THR A 60 3.72 -2.48 -14.73
N MET A 61 3.53 -2.25 -13.43
CA MET A 61 2.64 -1.21 -12.93
C MET A 61 3.16 0.20 -13.29
N GLU A 62 4.47 0.43 -13.17
CA GLU A 62 5.12 1.68 -13.57
C GLU A 62 4.90 1.96 -15.06
N LYS A 63 5.25 1.02 -15.93
CA LYS A 63 5.04 1.16 -17.39
C LYS A 63 3.57 1.32 -17.76
N GLY A 64 2.67 0.57 -17.12
CA GLY A 64 1.23 0.63 -17.37
C GLY A 64 0.62 1.99 -17.01
N LEU A 65 0.95 2.52 -15.83
CA LEU A 65 0.47 3.84 -15.38
C LEU A 65 1.02 4.98 -16.23
N LEU A 66 2.28 4.90 -16.64
CA LEU A 66 2.91 5.91 -17.49
C LEU A 66 2.33 5.91 -18.91
N ARG A 67 2.16 4.73 -19.51
CA ARG A 67 1.60 4.60 -20.86
C ARG A 67 0.13 5.04 -20.94
N ALA A 68 -0.61 4.95 -19.83
CA ALA A 68 -1.99 5.43 -19.76
C ALA A 68 -2.11 6.97 -19.69
N ARG A 69 -1.02 7.70 -19.42
CA ARG A 69 -1.07 9.15 -19.11
C ARG A 69 -0.09 10.01 -19.90
N PHE A 70 0.95 9.44 -20.47
CA PHE A 70 2.02 10.18 -21.16
C PHE A 70 2.37 9.54 -22.49
N THR A 71 2.90 10.35 -23.42
CA THR A 71 3.48 9.85 -24.67
C THR A 71 4.67 8.92 -24.37
N PRO A 72 5.00 7.97 -25.26
CA PRO A 72 6.05 6.98 -25.03
C PRO A 72 7.41 7.59 -24.66
N GLU A 73 7.73 8.75 -25.23
CA GLU A 73 8.97 9.49 -25.01
C GLU A 73 9.00 10.08 -23.59
N LYS A 74 7.91 10.75 -23.18
CA LYS A 74 7.82 11.36 -21.84
C LYS A 74 7.71 10.30 -20.75
N ALA A 75 7.08 9.16 -21.05
CA ALA A 75 7.03 8.02 -20.14
C ALA A 75 8.44 7.49 -19.81
N ARG A 76 9.33 7.35 -20.80
CA ARG A 76 10.71 6.89 -20.58
C ARG A 76 11.52 7.85 -19.70
N GLU A 77 11.47 9.14 -20.04
CA GLU A 77 12.19 10.18 -19.30
C GLU A 77 11.74 10.26 -17.82
N VAL A 78 10.44 10.07 -17.57
CA VAL A 78 9.88 10.08 -16.21
C VAL A 78 10.29 8.83 -15.41
N VAL A 79 10.44 7.67 -16.03
CA VAL A 79 10.96 6.46 -15.35
C VAL A 79 12.43 6.64 -14.98
N GLU A 80 13.23 7.10 -15.94
CA GLU A 80 14.68 7.17 -15.79
C GLU A 80 15.12 8.29 -14.83
N GLY A 81 14.46 9.46 -14.85
CA GLY A 81 14.82 10.58 -13.97
C GLY A 81 14.31 10.45 -12.53
N ARG A 82 13.26 9.68 -12.27
CA ARG A 82 12.55 9.64 -10.97
C ARG A 82 12.99 8.48 -10.06
N THR A 83 13.81 7.55 -10.58
CA THR A 83 14.01 6.22 -9.98
C THR A 83 14.93 6.18 -8.76
N LEU A 84 15.94 7.05 -8.62
CA LEU A 84 16.93 6.93 -7.52
C LEU A 84 16.42 7.43 -6.16
N GLY A 85 16.11 8.72 -6.03
CA GLY A 85 15.66 9.30 -4.75
C GLY A 85 14.33 8.73 -4.25
N ARG A 86 13.40 8.46 -5.17
CA ARG A 86 12.10 7.87 -4.81
C ARG A 86 12.21 6.38 -4.46
N THR A 87 13.14 5.63 -5.04
CA THR A 87 13.38 4.24 -4.62
C THR A 87 13.88 4.21 -3.18
N LEU A 88 14.78 5.11 -2.77
CA LEU A 88 15.24 5.20 -1.38
C LEU A 88 14.08 5.54 -0.41
N ALA A 89 13.27 6.55 -0.73
CA ALA A 89 12.10 6.90 0.08
C ALA A 89 11.08 5.76 0.15
N THR A 90 10.83 5.09 -0.98
CA THR A 90 9.90 3.95 -1.06
C THR A 90 10.41 2.79 -0.20
N VAL A 91 11.72 2.49 -0.24
CA VAL A 91 12.34 1.45 0.60
C VAL A 91 12.22 1.79 2.09
N ALA A 92 12.42 3.05 2.47
CA ALA A 92 12.26 3.49 3.86
C ALA A 92 10.81 3.34 4.34
N ILE A 93 9.83 3.82 3.58
CA ILE A 93 8.39 3.68 3.90
C ILE A 93 8.00 2.19 3.94
N SER A 94 8.48 1.40 2.99
CA SER A 94 8.23 -0.04 2.94
C SER A 94 8.79 -0.75 4.16
N LYS A 95 10.00 -0.42 4.63
CA LYS A 95 10.55 -0.97 5.88
C LYS A 95 9.69 -0.63 7.09
N VAL A 96 9.15 0.59 7.16
CA VAL A 96 8.24 0.98 8.26
C VAL A 96 6.92 0.20 8.19
N ALA A 97 6.37 0.03 6.98
CA ALA A 97 5.15 -0.73 6.76
C ALA A 97 5.33 -2.24 7.03
N THR A 98 6.48 -2.83 6.69
CA THR A 98 6.71 -4.29 6.84
C THR A 98 7.23 -4.70 8.21
N ARG A 99 7.83 -3.80 9.00
CA ARG A 99 8.36 -4.13 10.33
C ARG A 99 7.27 -4.37 11.38
N SER A 100 6.03 -3.92 11.14
CA SER A 100 4.93 -4.13 12.10
C SER A 100 3.54 -4.03 11.47
N VAL A 101 2.57 -4.78 12.02
CA VAL A 101 1.15 -4.73 11.61
C VAL A 101 0.54 -3.33 11.82
N PRO A 102 0.79 -2.61 12.92
CA PRO A 102 0.34 -1.23 13.07
C PRO A 102 0.92 -0.29 12.01
N GLY A 103 2.21 -0.44 11.65
CA GLY A 103 2.85 0.34 10.60
C GLY A 103 2.23 0.10 9.22
N ALA A 104 1.92 -1.16 8.90
CA ALA A 104 1.21 -1.52 7.67
C ALA A 104 -0.18 -0.87 7.60
N VAL A 105 -0.94 -0.87 8.70
CA VAL A 105 -2.28 -0.26 8.75
C VAL A 105 -2.21 1.26 8.61
N LEU A 106 -1.24 1.92 9.24
CA LEU A 106 -1.06 3.36 9.10
C LEU A 106 -0.68 3.77 7.67
N VAL A 107 0.32 3.12 7.10
CA VAL A 107 0.78 3.41 5.73
C VAL A 107 -0.28 3.03 4.70
N GLY A 108 -0.84 1.82 4.78
CA GLY A 108 -1.91 1.38 3.87
C GLY A 108 -3.19 2.19 4.02
N GLY A 109 -3.58 2.49 5.26
CA GLY A 109 -4.77 3.28 5.58
C GLY A 109 -4.68 4.72 5.09
N SER A 110 -3.53 5.38 5.25
CA SER A 110 -3.33 6.75 4.74
C SER A 110 -3.38 6.83 3.21
N ILE A 111 -2.82 5.83 2.51
CA ILE A 111 -2.91 5.76 1.04
C ILE A 111 -4.37 5.59 0.61
N LEU A 112 -5.10 4.65 1.20
CA LEU A 112 -6.52 4.42 0.89
C LEU A 112 -7.38 5.65 1.22
N ALA A 113 -7.15 6.26 2.38
CA ALA A 113 -7.83 7.49 2.78
C ALA A 113 -7.58 8.61 1.76
N LYS A 114 -6.34 8.78 1.29
CA LYS A 114 -6.01 9.78 0.27
C LYS A 114 -6.72 9.53 -1.06
N ILE A 115 -6.80 8.27 -1.51
CA ILE A 115 -7.51 7.92 -2.75
C ILE A 115 -9.00 8.31 -2.65
N ILE A 116 -9.64 8.02 -1.51
CA ILE A 116 -11.04 8.37 -1.28
C ILE A 116 -11.22 9.89 -1.24
N LEU A 117 -10.33 10.60 -0.54
CA LEU A 117 -10.36 12.05 -0.46
C LEU A 117 -10.19 12.70 -1.83
N ASP A 118 -9.17 12.32 -2.61
CA ASP A 118 -8.90 12.89 -3.93
C ASP A 118 -10.11 12.71 -4.88
N ARG A 119 -10.82 11.57 -4.80
CA ARG A 119 -12.05 11.31 -5.58
C ARG A 119 -13.27 12.11 -5.08
N SER A 120 -13.36 12.35 -3.77
CA SER A 120 -14.42 13.17 -3.20
C SER A 120 -14.25 14.66 -3.52
N VAL A 121 -13.01 15.13 -3.56
CA VAL A 121 -12.67 16.51 -3.89
C VAL A 121 -12.87 16.78 -5.38
N SER A 122 -12.52 15.84 -6.27
CA SER A 122 -12.81 16.00 -7.71
C SER A 122 -14.31 16.10 -7.99
N ARG A 123 -15.15 15.40 -7.21
CA ARG A 123 -16.61 15.53 -7.29
C ARG A 123 -17.09 16.90 -6.81
N ARG A 124 -16.52 17.41 -5.71
CA ARG A 124 -16.83 18.76 -5.20
C ARG A 124 -16.37 19.88 -6.13
N GLN A 125 -15.27 19.68 -6.87
CA GLN A 125 -14.83 20.63 -7.91
C GLN A 125 -15.80 20.62 -9.09
N ALA A 126 -16.24 19.45 -9.55
CA ALA A 126 -17.25 19.34 -10.59
C ALA A 126 -18.62 19.90 -10.17
N GLU A 127 -19.02 19.71 -8.90
CA GLU A 127 -20.22 20.32 -8.32
C GLU A 127 -20.10 21.86 -8.33
N ARG A 128 -18.95 22.42 -7.95
CA ARG A 128 -18.71 23.87 -7.99
C ARG A 128 -18.67 24.46 -9.40
N GLU A 129 -18.09 23.74 -10.36
CA GLU A 129 -18.10 24.15 -11.77
C GLU A 129 -19.53 24.08 -12.35
N GLY A 130 -20.34 23.09 -11.92
CA GLY A 130 -21.74 22.99 -12.27
C GLY A 130 -22.59 24.12 -11.68
N ASP A 131 -22.41 24.42 -10.40
CA ASP A 131 -23.13 25.51 -9.72
C ASP A 131 -22.79 26.87 -10.35
N ALA A 132 -21.51 27.11 -10.66
CA ALA A 132 -21.09 28.32 -11.37
C ALA A 132 -21.69 28.42 -12.79
N ALA A 133 -21.77 27.30 -13.51
CA ALA A 133 -22.38 27.26 -14.84
C ALA A 133 -23.91 27.48 -14.81
N LEU A 134 -24.58 27.04 -13.74
CA LEU A 134 -26.01 27.28 -13.52
C LEU A 134 -26.30 28.73 -13.12
N GLU A 135 -25.42 29.36 -12.32
CA GLU A 135 -25.51 30.80 -12.00
C GLU A 135 -25.29 31.70 -13.23
N GLU A 136 -24.39 31.31 -14.16
CA GLU A 136 -24.20 32.04 -15.42
C GLU A 136 -25.41 31.95 -16.34
N GLN A 137 -26.07 30.78 -16.42
CA GLN A 137 -27.29 30.61 -17.21
C GLN A 137 -28.49 31.36 -16.62
N ALA A 138 -28.61 31.41 -15.29
CA ALA A 138 -29.70 32.11 -14.62
C ALA A 138 -29.62 33.65 -14.73
N ASN A 139 -28.44 34.20 -15.03
CA ASN A 139 -28.22 35.65 -15.21
C ASN A 139 -28.25 36.10 -16.69
N GLN A 140 -28.50 35.18 -17.64
CA GLN A 140 -28.59 35.49 -19.08
C GLN A 140 -30.03 35.56 -19.61
N ASP A 141 -31.04 35.32 -18.77
CA ASP A 141 -32.46 35.61 -19.01
C ASP A 141 -32.86 36.99 -18.42
#